data_AF-A0A7K3H5D7-F1
#
_entry.id   AF-A0A7K3H5D7-F1
#
_cell.length_a   1.000
_cell.length_b   1.000
_cell.length_c   1.000
_cell.angle_alpha   90.00
_cell.angle_beta   90.00
_cell.angle_gamma   90.00
#
_symmetry.space_group_name_H-M   'P 1'
#
loop_
_entity.id
_entity.type
_entity.pdbx_description
1 polymer ?
#
loop_
_entity_poly.entity_id
_entity_poly.type
_entity_poly.pdbx_seq_one_letter_code
_entity_poly.pdbx_strand_id
1 'polypeptide(L)' 'RCAVPVHYGTFWPIGLDAVRPHEFHSPGEEFVRQATALAPEVAVHRLEHGQSVRPEVAR' A
#
# COMPACT_ATOMS: atom_id res chain seq x y z
N ARG A 1 -9.16 2.34 13.82
CA ARG A 1 -9.21 2.89 12.44
C ARG A 1 -8.16 2.14 11.61
N CYS A 2 -8.39 1.88 10.33
CA CYS A 2 -7.44 1.12 9.50
C CYS A 2 -7.27 1.73 8.10
N ALA A 3 -6.14 1.44 7.45
CA ALA A 3 -5.87 1.80 6.07
C ALA A 3 -5.25 0.63 5.30
N VAL A 4 -5.54 0.55 4.00
CA VAL A 4 -4.96 -0.42 3.06
C VAL A 4 -4.50 0.34 1.82
N PRO A 5 -3.19 0.37 1.50
CA PRO A 5 -2.72 0.97 0.27
C PRO A 5 -3.18 0.14 -0.94
N VAL A 6 -3.65 0.82 -1.98
CA VAL A 6 -4.16 0.21 -3.22
C VAL A 6 -3.60 0.94 -4.43
N HIS A 7 -3.89 0.45 -5.64
CA HIS A 7 -3.49 1.06 -6.92
C HIS A 7 -1.98 1.16 -7.16
N TYR A 8 -1.19 0.23 -6.62
CA TYR A 8 0.24 0.08 -6.95
C TYR A 8 0.57 -1.38 -7.31
N GLY A 9 1.75 -1.63 -7.90
CA GLY A 9 2.30 -2.97 -8.14
C GLY A 9 1.47 -3.89 -9.04
N THR A 10 0.45 -3.39 -9.73
CA THR A 10 -0.47 -4.20 -10.56
C THR A 10 -0.45 -3.83 -12.03
N PHE A 11 -0.57 -2.54 -12.37
CA PHE A 11 -0.48 -2.08 -13.75
C PHE A 11 0.65 -1.06 -13.91
N TRP A 12 1.58 -1.38 -14.79
CA TRP A 12 2.55 -0.47 -15.36
C TRP A 12 2.45 -0.61 -16.87
N PRO A 13 2.53 0.49 -17.66
CA PRO A 13 2.35 0.37 -19.10
C PRO A 13 3.33 -0.65 -19.69
N ILE A 14 2.83 -1.48 -20.60
CA ILE A 14 3.58 -2.59 -21.17
C ILE A 14 4.90 -2.08 -21.77
N GLY A 15 6.02 -2.69 -21.37
CA GLY A 15 7.36 -2.33 -21.82
C GLY A 15 8.01 -1.17 -21.05
N LEU A 16 7.36 -0.62 -20.02
CA LEU A 16 7.93 0.43 -19.19
C LEU A 16 8.53 -0.06 -17.86
N ASP A 17 8.66 -1.37 -17.60
CA ASP A 17 9.13 -1.88 -16.30
C ASP A 17 10.47 -1.28 -15.83
N ALA A 18 11.35 -0.93 -16.78
CA ALA A 18 12.62 -0.26 -16.50
C ALA A 18 12.51 1.27 -16.31
N VAL A 19 11.39 1.87 -16.73
CA VAL A 19 11.10 3.28 -16.56
C VAL A 19 10.48 3.48 -15.19
N ARG A 20 11.21 4.15 -14.30
CA ARG A 20 10.77 4.50 -12.94
C ARG A 20 10.20 3.29 -12.16
N PRO A 21 10.97 2.20 -12.02
CA PRO A 21 10.51 0.98 -11.32
C PRO A 21 10.07 1.24 -9.88
N HIS A 22 10.62 2.27 -9.24
CA HIS A 22 10.21 2.68 -7.89
C HIS A 22 8.78 3.21 -7.84
N GLU A 23 8.30 3.94 -8.87
CA GLU A 23 6.90 4.41 -8.92
C GLU A 23 5.92 3.24 -9.01
N PHE A 24 6.37 2.07 -9.48
CA PHE A 24 5.55 0.86 -9.54
C PHE A 24 5.62 0.03 -8.24
N HIS A 25 6.82 -0.19 -7.70
CA HIS A 25 7.05 -1.14 -6.59
C HIS A 25 7.00 -0.51 -5.20
N SER A 26 7.54 0.69 -5.02
CA SER A 26 7.69 1.30 -3.68
C SER A 26 6.46 2.01 -3.10
N PRO A 27 5.36 2.36 -3.82
CA PRO A 27 4.28 3.15 -3.22
C PRO A 27 3.64 2.51 -1.99
N GLY A 28 3.51 1.18 -1.97
CA GLY A 28 2.96 0.47 -0.81
C GLY A 28 3.79 0.64 0.45
N GLU A 29 5.11 0.52 0.35
CA GLU A 29 6.04 0.70 1.47
C GLU A 29 6.13 2.17 1.91
N GLU A 30 6.15 3.08 0.94
CA GLU A 30 6.13 4.52 1.17
C GLU A 30 4.88 4.94 1.95
N PHE A 31 3.71 4.45 1.53
CA PHE A 31 2.45 4.72 2.21
C PHE A 31 2.50 4.27 3.67
N VAL A 32 2.98 3.06 3.95
CA VAL A 32 3.12 2.56 5.32
C VAL A 32 4.00 3.49 6.14
N ARG A 33 5.19 3.85 5.63
CA ARG A 33 6.12 4.72 6.36
C ARG A 33 5.49 6.07 6.71
N GLN A 34 4.87 6.73 5.73
CA GLN A 34 4.29 8.05 5.93
C GLN A 34 3.03 8.01 6.81
N ALA A 35 2.15 7.03 6.59
CA ALA A 35 0.93 6.89 7.37
C ALA A 35 1.23 6.57 8.84
N THR A 36 2.20 5.71 9.13
CA THR A 36 2.64 5.43 10.51
C THR A 36 3.25 6.67 11.18
N ALA A 37 3.96 7.52 10.44
CA ALA A 37 4.52 8.76 10.98
C ALA A 37 3.45 9.82 11.26
N LEU A 38 2.46 9.96 10.39
CA LEU A 38 1.44 11.01 10.46
C LEU A 38 0.20 10.64 11.29
N ALA A 39 -0.14 9.35 11.34
CA ALA A 39 -1.34 8.82 11.99
C ALA A 39 -1.01 7.51 12.72
N PRO A 40 -0.21 7.57 13.80
CA PRO A 40 0.25 6.38 14.52
C PRO A 40 -0.88 5.53 15.11
N GLU A 41 -2.08 6.10 15.29
CA GLU A 41 -3.28 5.40 15.76
C GLU A 41 -4.01 4.58 14.67
N VAL A 42 -3.59 4.69 13.41
CA VAL A 42 -4.16 3.96 12.28
C VAL A 42 -3.36 2.68 12.02
N ALA A 43 -4.03 1.54 12.11
CA ALA A 43 -3.44 0.27 11.67
C ALA A 43 -3.36 0.23 10.13
N VAL A 44 -2.14 0.19 9.58
CA VAL A 44 -1.92 0.12 8.13
C VAL A 44 -1.60 -1.32 7.74
N HIS A 45 -2.36 -1.87 6.79
CA HIS A 45 -2.19 -3.23 6.30
C HIS A 45 -1.73 -3.22 4.85
N ARG A 46 -0.43 -3.42 4.60
CA ARG A 46 0.09 -3.68 3.26
C ARG A 46 -0.17 -5.14 2.90
N LEU A 47 -0.93 -5.38 1.84
CA LEU A 47 -1.31 -6.72 1.40
C LEU A 47 -0.54 -7.11 0.14
N GLU A 48 -0.14 -8.37 0.06
CA GLU A 48 0.32 -9.01 -1.18
C GLU A 48 -0.89 -9.43 -2.05
N HIS A 49 -0.69 -9.67 -3.35
CA HIS A 49 -1.75 -10.12 -4.24
C HIS A 49 -2.44 -11.38 -3.71
N GLY A 50 -3.76 -11.30 -3.52
CA GLY A 50 -4.57 -12.40 -3.00
C GLY A 50 -4.66 -12.48 -1.47
N GLN A 51 -3.92 -11.66 -0.72
CA GLN A 51 -4.10 -11.57 0.73
C GLN A 51 -5.38 -10.82 1.10
N SER A 52 -5.89 -11.11 2.30
CA SER A 52 -7.09 -10.49 2.85
C SER A 52 -6.84 -10.02 4.27
N VAL A 53 -7.55 -8.97 4.67
CA VAL A 53 -7.60 -8.48 6.04
C VAL A 53 -9.05 -8.21 6.43
N ARG A 54 -9.37 -8.40 7.70
CA ARG A 54 -10.66 -8.03 8.27
C ARG A 54 -10.47 -6.82 9.20
N PRO A 55 -10.90 -5.62 8.80
CA PRO A 55 -10.90 -4.46 9.67
C PRO A 55 -11.77 -4.67 10.92
N GLU A 56 -11.26 -4.26 12.07
CA GLU A 56 -12.06 -4.16 13.29
C GLU A 56 -12.87 -2.86 13.28
N VAL A 57 -14.17 -2.98 13.56
CA VAL A 57 -15.06 -1.83 13.75
C VAL A 57 -15.11 -1.54 15.25
N ALA A 58 -14.71 -0.34 15.65
CA ALA A 58 -14.91 0.11 17.02
C ALA A 58 -16.43 0.15 17.30
N ARG A 59 -16.86 -0.51 18.37
CA ARG A 59 -18.26 -0.48 18.84
C ARG A 59 -18.63 0.90 19.38
#